data_AF-A0A9P6P4L2-F1
#
_entry.id   AF-A0A9P6P4L2-F1
#
_cell.length_a   1.000
_cell.length_b   1.000
_cell.length_c   1.000
_cell.angle_alpha   90.00
_cell.angle_beta   90.00
_cell.angle_gamma   90.00
#
_symmetry.space_group_name_H-M   'P 1'
#
loop_
_entity.id
_entity.type
_entity.pdbx_description
1 polymer ?
#
loop_
_entity_poly.entity_id
_entity_poly.type
_entity_poly.pdbx_seq_one_letter_code
_entity_poly.pdbx_strand_id
1 'polypeptide(L)'
;MRNETRLAYNAYVQAIADLNGVPDAKTKFTVAPSVQQKLESRIQQSSEFLKRINMIGVDAQSGEKVGLGVGQPIASTTDTSQKDRSPIDPISLDSNGYMCTQTNFDTAIRYSRLDAWAHLPDFQPRIRDAIVQRTALDRICIGFNGTSRAATSDRAANPLLQDVNVGWLQKYRLNAPDRVMHEAVEGSKKVKVSNVVGSDYKNLDALVIDLLQLLDEWYRDDPSVVAVMGSGLLHDKYFPLVNGANIATEQAALDLVISGKRVGGKQAVTAPFVPQNTMILTRLDNLSIYFQNGGRRRSIIDNPKRDQIENYESSNEAYVVEDYGCGAIVENIEIEPRIRAAQAAASAAPGQSLAGASQYELMLVKLATDKRRLKAIQSVARKIEVKREVLPEYDTYVSGALAGGRGGQDDVLMTVMIWRIDASDYVGALDVARYALHHGLTLPDQYERSTGAAVAEEFATAALAAAKNGEPFDAEQLVEVAALTADLDMHDQIRAKLHKAIGVTAMNLIRNDQLDDVNDWARASQAVQNFKTALSLDDHAGVKQSIARLETLLSDADGCRKAARK
;
A
#
# COMPACT_ATOMS: atom_id res chain seq x y z
N MET A 1 -8.58 1.42 -49.63
CA MET A 1 -8.54 2.88 -49.40
C MET A 1 -9.48 3.56 -50.37
N ARG A 2 -10.35 4.45 -49.89
CA ARG A 2 -11.24 5.27 -50.74
C ARG A 2 -10.49 6.39 -51.45
N ASN A 3 -11.05 6.91 -52.55
CA ASN A 3 -10.43 7.99 -53.33
C ASN A 3 -10.24 9.28 -52.52
N GLU A 4 -11.21 9.64 -51.68
CA GLU A 4 -11.12 10.81 -50.79
C GLU A 4 -9.96 10.69 -49.81
N THR A 5 -9.83 9.52 -49.16
CA THR A 5 -8.70 9.19 -48.30
C THR A 5 -7.38 9.29 -49.05
N ARG A 6 -7.34 8.85 -50.32
CA ARG A 6 -6.12 8.89 -51.15
C ARG A 6 -5.65 10.32 -51.36
N LEU A 7 -6.57 11.25 -51.60
CA LEU A 7 -6.26 12.67 -51.71
C LEU A 7 -5.74 13.23 -50.37
N ALA A 8 -6.43 12.93 -49.26
CA ALA A 8 -6.03 13.40 -47.93
C ALA A 8 -4.64 12.86 -47.49
N TYR A 9 -4.35 11.59 -47.79
CA TYR A 9 -3.05 10.99 -47.53
C TYR A 9 -1.95 11.58 -48.42
N ASN A 10 -2.19 11.75 -49.72
CA ASN A 10 -1.20 12.35 -50.60
C ASN A 10 -0.86 13.79 -50.16
N ALA A 11 -1.88 14.57 -49.75
CA ALA A 11 -1.66 15.90 -49.18
C ALA A 11 -0.87 15.85 -47.87
N TYR A 12 -1.07 14.83 -47.03
CA TYR A 12 -0.29 14.61 -45.81
C TYR A 12 1.19 14.32 -46.09
N VAL A 13 1.47 13.40 -47.01
CA VAL A 13 2.84 13.04 -47.40
C VAL A 13 3.54 14.24 -48.05
N GLN A 14 2.83 14.99 -48.91
CA GLN A 14 3.37 16.19 -49.55
C GLN A 14 3.71 17.27 -48.53
N ALA A 15 2.83 17.54 -47.56
CA ALA A 15 3.11 18.53 -46.52
C ALA A 15 4.36 18.18 -45.71
N ILE A 16 4.61 16.89 -45.45
CA ILE A 16 5.83 16.43 -44.77
C ILE A 16 7.07 16.61 -45.65
N ALA A 17 6.94 16.31 -46.95
CA ALA A 17 8.01 16.50 -47.92
C ALA A 17 8.41 17.99 -48.02
N ASP A 18 7.42 18.88 -48.16
CA ASP A 18 7.59 20.33 -48.24
C ASP A 18 8.24 20.90 -46.98
N LEU A 19 7.79 20.48 -45.80
CA LEU A 19 8.35 20.94 -44.51
C LEU A 19 9.82 20.55 -44.35
N ASN A 20 10.24 19.42 -44.91
CA ASN A 20 11.61 18.93 -44.81
C ASN A 20 12.47 19.28 -46.03
N GLY A 21 11.91 19.94 -47.04
CA GLY A 21 12.61 20.25 -48.28
C GLY A 21 13.06 19.03 -49.07
N VAL A 22 12.34 17.91 -48.96
CA VAL A 22 12.66 16.65 -49.65
C VAL A 22 11.68 16.39 -50.80
N PRO A 23 12.12 15.75 -51.90
CA PRO A 23 11.25 15.50 -53.05
C PRO A 23 10.18 14.43 -52.77
N ASP A 24 10.45 13.46 -51.90
CA ASP A 24 9.50 12.39 -51.55
C ASP A 24 9.70 11.89 -50.12
N ALA A 25 8.67 12.03 -49.29
CA ALA A 25 8.65 11.54 -47.91
C ALA A 25 8.38 10.02 -47.79
N LYS A 26 8.16 9.31 -48.92
CA LYS A 26 8.03 7.85 -48.93
C LYS A 26 9.37 7.13 -48.82
N THR A 27 10.43 7.75 -49.30
CA THR A 27 11.81 7.27 -49.13
C THR A 27 12.36 7.71 -47.78
N LYS A 28 13.36 7.01 -47.26
CA LYS A 28 13.96 7.35 -45.97
C LYS A 28 14.74 8.66 -46.09
N PHE A 29 14.38 9.66 -45.30
CA PHE A 29 15.06 10.95 -45.25
C PHE A 29 15.42 11.36 -43.82
N THR A 30 16.39 12.26 -43.69
CA THR A 30 16.72 12.91 -42.41
C THR A 30 15.82 14.13 -42.21
N VAL A 31 15.19 14.23 -41.04
CA VAL A 31 14.30 15.35 -40.71
C VAL A 31 15.13 16.63 -40.58
N ALA A 32 14.65 17.73 -41.17
CA ALA A 32 15.35 19.02 -41.09
C ALA A 32 15.45 19.49 -39.62
N PRO A 33 16.59 20.06 -39.17
CA PRO A 33 16.79 20.41 -37.76
C PRO A 33 15.71 21.31 -37.16
N SER A 34 15.24 22.32 -37.92
CA SER A 34 14.18 23.22 -37.48
C SER A 34 12.82 22.53 -37.34
N VAL A 35 12.53 21.53 -38.18
CA VAL A 35 11.32 20.70 -38.08
C VAL A 35 11.44 19.73 -36.91
N GLN A 36 12.62 19.13 -36.72
CA GLN A 36 12.91 18.28 -35.58
C GLN A 36 12.71 19.04 -34.27
N GLN A 37 13.30 20.22 -34.11
CA GLN A 37 13.14 21.06 -32.89
C GLN A 37 11.66 21.37 -32.62
N LYS A 38 10.89 21.81 -33.63
CA LYS A 38 9.45 22.07 -33.47
C LYS A 38 8.67 20.81 -33.08
N LEU A 39 9.05 19.65 -33.60
CA LEU A 39 8.44 18.36 -33.27
C LEU A 39 8.77 17.94 -31.84
N GLU A 40 10.03 18.06 -31.43
CA GLU A 40 10.48 17.78 -30.06
C GLU A 40 9.79 18.71 -29.04
N SER A 41 9.66 20.01 -29.35
CA SER A 41 8.89 20.94 -28.52
C SER A 41 7.41 20.53 -28.42
N ARG A 42 6.79 20.02 -29.50
CA ARG A 42 5.41 19.52 -29.44
C ARG A 42 5.30 18.24 -28.60
N ILE A 43 6.26 17.32 -28.70
CA ILE A 43 6.33 16.12 -27.86
C ILE A 43 6.42 16.54 -26.38
N GLN A 44 7.31 17.47 -26.05
CA GLN A 44 7.45 17.99 -24.70
C GLN A 44 6.14 18.62 -24.20
N GLN A 45 5.49 19.44 -25.04
CA GLN A 45 4.25 20.13 -24.66
C GLN A 45 3.03 19.21 -24.53
N SER A 46 3.10 17.98 -25.04
CA SER A 46 2.01 17.02 -24.99
C SER A 46 1.84 16.32 -23.63
N SER A 47 2.85 16.38 -22.76
CA SER A 47 2.82 15.76 -21.43
C SER A 47 3.20 16.76 -20.34
N GLU A 48 2.43 16.82 -19.26
CA GLU A 48 2.71 17.70 -18.13
C GLU A 48 4.06 17.37 -17.47
N PHE A 49 4.42 16.09 -17.41
CA PHE A 49 5.72 15.66 -16.86
C PHE A 49 6.88 16.11 -17.75
N LEU A 50 6.77 15.93 -19.07
CA LEU A 50 7.86 16.31 -19.99
C LEU A 50 8.12 17.83 -20.01
N LYS A 51 7.09 18.66 -19.77
CA LYS A 51 7.25 20.11 -19.62
C LYS A 51 8.14 20.52 -18.45
N ARG A 52 8.26 19.67 -17.44
CA ARG A 52 9.00 19.96 -16.20
C ARG A 52 10.42 19.39 -16.21
N ILE A 53 10.78 18.57 -17.20
CA ILE A 53 12.13 18.02 -17.38
C ILE A 53 12.81 18.68 -18.57
N ASN A 54 14.13 18.50 -18.69
CA ASN A 54 14.88 19.05 -19.81
C ASN A 54 14.84 18.13 -21.03
N MET A 55 14.68 18.72 -22.22
CA MET A 55 14.85 18.03 -23.50
C MET A 55 15.85 18.80 -24.34
N ILE A 56 17.08 18.31 -24.44
CA ILE A 56 18.23 19.03 -25.02
C ILE A 56 18.63 18.40 -26.36
N GLY A 57 18.75 19.23 -27.39
CA GLY A 57 19.28 18.82 -28.69
C GLY A 57 20.80 18.87 -28.71
N VAL A 58 21.45 17.75 -29.02
CA VAL A 58 22.91 17.63 -29.06
C VAL A 58 23.40 17.21 -30.45
N ASP A 59 24.54 17.73 -30.91
CA ASP A 59 25.06 17.39 -32.24
C ASP A 59 25.88 16.09 -32.23
N ALA A 60 26.73 15.93 -31.20
CA ALA A 60 27.54 14.73 -31.02
C ALA A 60 26.69 13.56 -30.53
N GLN A 61 26.98 12.36 -31.03
CA GLN A 61 26.30 11.13 -30.58
C GLN A 61 26.65 10.78 -29.13
N SER A 62 27.88 11.09 -28.71
CA SER A 62 28.33 10.94 -27.32
C SER A 62 29.21 12.12 -26.94
N GLY A 63 29.17 12.49 -25.67
CA GLY A 63 29.97 13.58 -25.14
C GLY A 63 29.72 13.77 -23.65
N GLU A 64 30.27 14.85 -23.12
CA GLU A 64 29.98 15.28 -21.75
C GLU A 64 28.54 15.80 -21.64
N LYS A 65 28.00 15.73 -20.44
CA LYS A 65 26.67 16.27 -20.13
C LYS A 65 26.66 17.78 -20.38
N VAL A 66 25.53 18.28 -20.88
CA VAL A 66 25.35 19.68 -21.26
C VAL A 66 24.51 20.45 -20.23
N GLY A 67 23.83 19.74 -19.32
CA GLY A 67 22.88 20.34 -18.40
C GLY A 67 23.51 21.32 -17.41
N LEU A 68 22.76 22.37 -17.11
CA LEU A 68 23.15 23.43 -16.18
C LEU A 68 22.74 23.05 -14.74
N GLY A 69 23.36 22.02 -14.19
CA GLY A 69 23.23 21.72 -12.76
C GLY A 69 24.24 22.55 -11.97
N VAL A 70 23.78 23.55 -11.19
CA VAL A 70 24.65 24.27 -10.24
C VAL A 70 24.79 23.38 -9.01
N GLY A 71 25.88 22.61 -8.97
CA GLY A 71 26.07 21.52 -8.02
C GLY A 71 26.66 21.95 -6.68
N GLN A 72 27.68 22.81 -6.66
CA GLN A 72 28.49 23.00 -5.45
C GLN A 72 28.76 24.47 -5.08
N PRO A 73 28.98 24.78 -3.79
CA PRO A 73 29.45 26.08 -3.35
C PRO A 73 30.81 26.43 -3.99
N ILE A 74 30.86 27.51 -4.75
CA ILE A 74 32.09 27.99 -5.42
C ILE A 74 32.89 29.01 -4.59
N ALA A 75 32.32 29.49 -3.49
CA ALA A 75 32.96 30.50 -2.67
C ALA A 75 34.12 29.91 -1.87
N SER A 76 35.33 30.44 -2.07
CA SER A 76 36.51 30.11 -1.27
C SER A 76 37.36 31.35 -1.05
N THR A 77 38.12 31.37 0.05
CA THR A 77 39.18 32.36 0.28
C THR A 77 40.53 31.66 0.16
N THR A 78 41.51 32.34 -0.42
CA THR A 78 42.87 31.82 -0.54
C THR A 78 43.83 32.96 -0.30
N ASP A 79 44.79 32.73 0.59
CA ASP A 79 45.90 33.65 0.80
C ASP A 79 46.82 33.64 -0.43
N THR A 80 46.65 34.64 -1.29
CA THR A 80 47.38 34.80 -2.54
C THR A 80 48.84 35.19 -2.35
N SER A 81 49.30 35.40 -1.11
CA SER A 81 50.72 35.56 -0.81
C SER A 81 51.47 34.22 -0.77
N GLN A 82 50.77 33.10 -0.54
CA GLN A 82 51.38 31.77 -0.40
C GLN A 82 51.01 30.80 -1.53
N LYS A 83 49.83 30.93 -2.15
CA LYS A 83 49.46 30.11 -3.30
C LYS A 83 48.49 30.84 -4.23
N ASP A 84 48.50 30.42 -5.49
CA ASP A 84 47.52 30.89 -6.47
C ASP A 84 46.11 30.38 -6.15
N ARG A 85 45.11 31.15 -6.59
CA ARG A 85 43.71 30.73 -6.50
C ARG A 85 43.45 29.62 -7.50
N SER A 86 42.81 28.54 -7.05
CA SER A 86 42.32 27.47 -7.93
C SER A 86 40.81 27.61 -8.10
N PRO A 87 40.32 28.18 -9.21
CA PRO A 87 38.89 28.29 -9.46
C PRO A 87 38.27 26.90 -9.62
N ILE A 88 37.04 26.75 -9.14
CA ILE A 88 36.23 25.54 -9.30
C ILE A 88 35.17 25.85 -10.35
N ASP A 89 34.94 24.93 -11.29
CA ASP A 89 33.87 25.07 -12.29
C ASP A 89 32.51 24.85 -11.61
N PRO A 90 31.59 25.84 -11.58
CA PRO A 90 30.26 25.69 -11.00
C PRO A 90 29.39 24.63 -11.68
N ILE A 91 29.74 24.22 -12.90
CA ILE A 91 29.01 23.27 -13.75
C ILE A 91 29.82 21.97 -13.89
N SER A 92 30.87 21.74 -13.09
CA SER A 92 31.62 20.49 -13.10
C SER A 92 30.69 19.31 -12.75
N LEU A 93 30.17 18.65 -13.79
CA LEU A 93 29.40 17.42 -13.69
C LEU A 93 30.37 16.25 -13.45
N ASP A 94 29.84 15.17 -12.89
CA ASP A 94 30.55 13.89 -12.84
C ASP A 94 31.00 13.44 -14.25
N SER A 95 32.10 12.69 -14.35
CA SER A 95 32.71 12.27 -15.64
C SER A 95 31.85 11.36 -16.52
N ASN A 96 30.60 11.13 -16.13
CA ASN A 96 29.66 10.28 -16.83
C ASN A 96 29.08 11.02 -18.04
N GLY A 97 29.55 10.67 -19.24
CA GLY A 97 29.01 11.21 -20.48
C GLY A 97 27.59 10.72 -20.82
N TYR A 98 27.05 11.26 -21.91
CA TYR A 98 25.85 10.74 -22.56
C TYR A 98 26.22 9.91 -23.80
N MET A 99 25.34 8.99 -24.19
CA MET A 99 25.43 8.22 -25.42
C MET A 99 24.04 8.10 -26.03
N CYS A 100 23.79 8.84 -27.10
CA CYS A 100 22.55 8.79 -27.85
C CYS A 100 22.49 7.51 -28.68
N THR A 101 21.50 6.67 -28.39
CA THR A 101 21.28 5.41 -29.09
C THR A 101 19.97 5.43 -29.86
N GLN A 102 19.95 4.73 -30.99
CA GLN A 102 18.77 4.69 -31.86
C GLN A 102 17.60 3.98 -31.17
N THR A 103 16.46 4.67 -31.13
CA THR A 103 15.13 4.19 -30.75
C THR A 103 14.18 4.37 -31.94
N ASN A 104 13.34 3.37 -32.22
CA ASN A 104 12.40 3.40 -33.34
C ASN A 104 10.95 3.55 -32.83
N PHE A 105 10.19 4.45 -33.46
CA PHE A 105 8.79 4.77 -33.17
C PHE A 105 7.90 4.45 -34.37
N ASP A 106 7.94 3.19 -34.81
CA ASP A 106 7.21 2.76 -36.00
C ASP A 106 5.71 2.62 -35.72
N THR A 107 4.89 3.15 -36.60
CA THR A 107 3.42 3.13 -36.48
C THR A 107 2.77 2.63 -37.76
N ALA A 108 1.67 1.90 -37.61
CA ALA A 108 0.89 1.39 -38.74
C ALA A 108 -0.60 1.71 -38.56
N ILE A 109 -1.23 2.25 -39.60
CA ILE A 109 -2.66 2.59 -39.61
C ILE A 109 -3.32 1.93 -40.81
N ARG A 110 -4.30 1.06 -40.54
CA ARG A 110 -5.08 0.37 -41.58
C ARG A 110 -5.94 1.33 -42.40
N TYR A 111 -6.17 0.99 -43.67
CA TYR A 111 -7.00 1.79 -44.57
C TYR A 111 -8.41 2.03 -44.05
N SER A 112 -9.05 1.04 -43.42
CA SER A 112 -10.41 1.20 -42.89
C SER A 112 -10.53 2.32 -41.86
N ARG A 113 -9.48 2.53 -41.04
CA ARG A 113 -9.43 3.59 -40.04
C ARG A 113 -9.12 4.94 -40.67
N LEU A 114 -8.25 4.98 -41.68
CA LEU A 114 -7.99 6.20 -42.46
C LEU A 114 -9.23 6.65 -43.23
N ASP A 115 -9.95 5.71 -43.84
CA ASP A 115 -11.20 5.96 -44.56
C ASP A 115 -12.27 6.52 -43.63
N ALA A 116 -12.30 6.08 -42.36
CA ALA A 116 -13.20 6.64 -41.35
C ALA A 116 -12.86 8.09 -40.96
N TRP A 117 -11.61 8.53 -41.11
CA TRP A 117 -11.17 9.89 -40.74
C TRP A 117 -11.06 10.84 -41.92
N ALA A 118 -11.07 10.34 -43.16
CA ALA A 118 -10.80 11.11 -44.37
C ALA A 118 -11.73 12.32 -44.57
N HIS A 119 -12.96 12.24 -44.05
CA HIS A 119 -13.95 13.33 -44.14
C HIS A 119 -13.75 14.45 -43.11
N LEU A 120 -12.90 14.23 -42.10
CA LEU A 120 -12.68 15.19 -41.03
C LEU A 120 -11.68 16.28 -41.44
N PRO A 121 -11.94 17.56 -41.14
CA PRO A 121 -11.04 18.66 -41.50
C PRO A 121 -9.70 18.62 -40.73
N ASP A 122 -9.65 17.94 -39.58
CA ASP A 122 -8.46 17.77 -38.74
C ASP A 122 -7.68 16.47 -39.03
N PHE A 123 -7.85 15.86 -40.21
CA PHE A 123 -7.22 14.57 -40.56
C PHE A 123 -5.72 14.49 -40.27
N GLN A 124 -4.93 15.45 -40.76
CA GLN A 124 -3.46 15.44 -40.57
C GLN A 124 -3.05 15.75 -39.12
N PRO A 125 -3.56 16.82 -38.47
CA PRO A 125 -3.29 17.09 -37.07
C PRO A 125 -3.66 15.93 -36.15
N ARG A 126 -4.80 15.27 -36.38
CA ARG A 126 -5.29 14.15 -35.57
C ARG A 126 -4.32 12.97 -35.57
N ILE A 127 -3.84 12.56 -36.74
CA ILE A 127 -2.86 11.47 -36.85
C ILE A 127 -1.54 11.88 -36.19
N ARG A 128 -1.06 13.10 -36.47
CA ARG A 128 0.19 13.63 -35.90
C ARG A 128 0.13 13.67 -34.37
N ASP A 129 -0.90 14.27 -33.80
CA ASP A 129 -1.00 14.55 -32.37
C ASP A 129 -1.16 13.25 -31.57
N ALA A 130 -1.86 12.26 -32.11
CA ALA A 130 -1.92 10.92 -31.53
C ALA A 130 -0.55 10.22 -31.48
N ILE A 131 0.24 10.31 -32.56
CA ILE A 131 1.60 9.74 -32.60
C ILE A 131 2.50 10.49 -31.61
N VAL A 132 2.48 11.82 -31.62
CA VAL A 132 3.26 12.68 -30.71
C VAL A 132 2.97 12.36 -29.25
N GLN A 133 1.69 12.23 -28.88
CA GLN A 133 1.30 11.88 -27.51
C GLN A 133 1.78 10.47 -27.13
N ARG A 134 1.72 9.51 -28.06
CA ARG A 134 2.23 8.16 -27.79
C ARG A 134 3.74 8.15 -27.61
N THR A 135 4.50 8.84 -28.45
CA THR A 135 5.95 9.00 -28.32
C THR A 135 6.32 9.64 -26.98
N ALA A 136 5.57 10.65 -26.53
CA ALA A 136 5.77 11.26 -25.21
C ALA A 136 5.59 10.24 -24.08
N LEU A 137 4.51 9.45 -24.11
CA LEU A 137 4.23 8.41 -23.12
C LEU A 137 5.28 7.30 -23.14
N ASP A 138 5.73 6.87 -24.32
CA ASP A 138 6.78 5.86 -24.47
C ASP A 138 8.10 6.34 -23.90
N ARG A 139 8.48 7.60 -24.13
CA ARG A 139 9.69 8.19 -23.52
C ARG A 139 9.63 8.24 -22.00
N ILE A 140 8.46 8.57 -21.42
CA ILE A 140 8.29 8.52 -19.97
C ILE A 140 8.42 7.08 -19.47
N CYS A 141 7.80 6.12 -20.16
CA CYS A 141 7.85 4.71 -19.81
C CYS A 141 9.29 4.18 -19.79
N ILE A 142 10.05 4.44 -20.84
CA ILE A 142 11.47 4.05 -20.95
C ILE A 142 12.32 4.80 -19.92
N GLY A 143 12.06 6.09 -19.71
CA GLY A 143 12.80 6.90 -18.73
C GLY A 143 12.73 6.33 -17.31
N PHE A 144 11.57 5.82 -16.88
CA PHE A 144 11.43 5.20 -15.56
C PHE A 144 11.76 3.70 -15.53
N ASN A 145 11.42 2.93 -16.57
CA ASN A 145 11.51 1.46 -16.53
C ASN A 145 12.68 0.87 -17.33
N GLY A 146 13.38 1.68 -18.12
CA GLY A 146 14.47 1.25 -18.98
C GLY A 146 15.65 0.70 -18.18
N THR A 147 15.95 -0.59 -18.33
CA THR A 147 17.04 -1.28 -17.63
C THR A 147 18.25 -1.53 -18.53
N SER A 148 18.02 -1.81 -19.80
CA SER A 148 19.07 -2.15 -20.74
C SER A 148 18.65 -1.77 -22.16
N ARG A 149 19.62 -1.82 -23.07
CA ARG A 149 19.38 -1.67 -24.51
C ARG A 149 19.65 -2.99 -25.21
N ALA A 150 18.60 -3.65 -25.68
CA ALA A 150 18.69 -4.80 -26.56
C ALA A 150 18.85 -4.36 -28.03
N ALA A 151 19.52 -5.18 -28.84
CA ALA A 151 19.56 -4.95 -30.29
C ALA A 151 18.17 -5.14 -30.94
N THR A 152 17.38 -6.06 -30.38
CA THR A 152 15.99 -6.34 -30.76
C THR A 152 15.15 -6.39 -29.48
N SER A 153 14.24 -5.44 -29.29
CA SER A 153 13.35 -5.39 -28.12
C SER A 153 12.20 -6.39 -28.24
N ASP A 154 11.85 -7.06 -27.14
CA ASP A 154 10.71 -7.96 -27.03
C ASP A 154 9.60 -7.34 -26.16
N ARG A 155 8.54 -6.86 -26.81
CA ARG A 155 7.38 -6.25 -26.11
C ARG A 155 6.55 -7.24 -25.30
N ALA A 156 6.61 -8.54 -25.59
CA ALA A 156 5.88 -9.56 -24.85
C ALA A 156 6.58 -9.87 -23.53
N ALA A 157 7.90 -10.00 -23.55
CA ALA A 157 8.71 -10.16 -22.35
C ALA A 157 8.83 -8.85 -21.54
N ASN A 158 8.91 -7.71 -22.23
CA ASN A 158 9.14 -6.38 -21.66
C ASN A 158 7.99 -5.41 -21.98
N PRO A 159 6.81 -5.57 -21.35
CA PRO A 159 5.62 -4.75 -21.66
C PRO A 159 5.77 -3.27 -21.29
N LEU A 160 6.72 -2.92 -20.42
CA LEU A 160 7.04 -1.55 -20.00
C LEU A 160 8.28 -0.99 -20.73
N LEU A 161 8.64 -1.58 -21.88
CA LEU A 161 9.76 -1.11 -22.71
C LEU A 161 11.12 -1.12 -21.99
N GLN A 162 11.31 -2.09 -21.09
CA GLN A 162 12.48 -2.17 -20.21
C GLN A 162 13.81 -2.42 -20.95
N ASP A 163 13.76 -2.90 -22.20
CA ASP A 163 14.89 -3.30 -23.04
C ASP A 163 15.18 -2.34 -24.20
N VAL A 164 14.49 -1.20 -24.25
CA VAL A 164 14.63 -0.22 -25.35
C VAL A 164 15.83 0.70 -25.13
N ASN A 165 16.00 1.23 -23.92
CA ASN A 165 17.11 2.10 -23.54
C ASN A 165 17.31 2.06 -22.02
N VAL A 166 18.43 2.60 -21.53
CA VAL A 166 18.72 2.73 -20.10
C VAL A 166 18.08 4.02 -19.56
N GLY A 167 17.15 3.87 -18.62
CA GLY A 167 16.40 4.97 -17.99
C GLY A 167 17.11 5.60 -16.79
N TRP A 168 16.48 6.62 -16.19
CA TRP A 168 17.03 7.39 -15.07
C TRP A 168 17.25 6.52 -13.83
N LEU A 169 16.27 5.69 -13.44
CA LEU A 169 16.39 4.84 -12.25
C LEU A 169 17.55 3.86 -12.36
N GLN A 170 17.70 3.22 -13.52
CA GLN A 170 18.83 2.32 -13.76
C GLN A 170 20.18 3.06 -13.75
N LYS A 171 20.23 4.31 -14.24
CA LYS A 171 21.46 5.11 -14.17
C LYS A 171 21.91 5.40 -12.74
N TYR A 172 20.98 5.68 -11.82
CA TYR A 172 21.32 5.77 -10.40
C TYR A 172 21.85 4.44 -9.85
N ARG A 173 21.21 3.31 -10.17
CA ARG A 173 21.69 1.98 -9.73
C ARG A 173 23.13 1.68 -10.20
N LEU A 174 23.49 2.12 -11.41
CA LEU A 174 24.82 1.86 -12.00
C LEU A 174 25.89 2.83 -11.52
N ASN A 175 25.57 4.12 -11.40
CA ASN A 175 26.57 5.17 -11.20
C ASN A 175 26.59 5.75 -9.78
N ALA A 176 25.52 5.58 -9.00
CA ALA A 176 25.40 6.06 -7.63
C ALA A 176 24.57 5.08 -6.75
N PRO A 177 25.03 3.83 -6.57
CA PRO A 177 24.28 2.82 -5.83
C PRO A 177 24.02 3.20 -4.36
N ASP A 178 24.91 3.97 -3.74
CA ASP A 178 24.77 4.44 -2.36
C ASP A 178 23.53 5.35 -2.16
N ARG A 179 22.99 5.90 -3.25
CA ARG A 179 21.78 6.74 -3.26
C ARG A 179 20.51 5.95 -3.59
N VAL A 180 20.63 4.63 -3.73
CA VAL A 180 19.51 3.72 -4.03
C VAL A 180 19.29 2.80 -2.84
N MET A 181 18.20 3.05 -2.13
CA MET A 181 17.76 2.24 -0.99
C MET A 181 16.88 1.09 -1.47
N HIS A 182 17.42 -0.14 -1.45
CA HIS A 182 16.70 -1.36 -1.82
C HIS A 182 16.03 -2.06 -0.61
N GLU A 183 16.55 -1.82 0.59
CA GLU A 183 16.10 -2.39 1.85
C GLU A 183 16.44 -1.45 3.01
N ALA A 184 15.62 -1.47 4.06
CA ALA A 184 15.90 -0.71 5.28
C ALA A 184 16.63 -1.53 6.35
N VAL A 185 16.49 -2.85 6.29
CA VAL A 185 17.21 -3.81 7.13
C VAL A 185 17.98 -4.74 6.19
N GLU A 186 19.27 -4.92 6.44
CA GLU A 186 20.14 -5.74 5.62
C GLU A 186 19.58 -7.16 5.44
N GLY A 187 19.42 -7.59 4.19
CA GLY A 187 18.86 -8.88 3.81
C GLY A 187 17.32 -8.96 3.73
N SER A 188 16.58 -7.90 4.04
CA SER A 188 15.11 -7.90 3.95
C SER A 188 14.59 -7.76 2.52
N LYS A 189 15.38 -7.15 1.62
CA LYS A 189 15.05 -6.75 0.24
C LYS A 189 13.78 -5.89 0.11
N LYS A 190 13.36 -5.26 1.20
CA LYS A 190 12.08 -4.56 1.32
C LYS A 190 12.21 -3.35 2.22
N VAL A 191 11.39 -2.33 1.95
CA VAL A 191 11.20 -1.18 2.82
C VAL A 191 9.77 -1.22 3.34
N LYS A 192 9.60 -1.64 4.60
CA LYS A 192 8.28 -1.80 5.21
C LYS A 192 7.81 -0.48 5.80
N VAL A 193 6.68 0.00 5.30
CA VAL A 193 6.05 1.23 5.79
C VAL A 193 4.70 0.88 6.42
N SER A 194 4.63 0.88 7.75
CA SER A 194 3.37 0.66 8.47
C SER A 194 3.41 1.19 9.90
N ASN A 195 2.25 1.35 10.54
CA ASN A 195 2.14 1.78 11.93
C ASN A 195 2.30 0.63 12.95
N VAL A 196 2.75 -0.56 12.51
CA VAL A 196 2.87 -1.77 13.34
C VAL A 196 4.27 -1.86 13.94
N VAL A 197 4.39 -2.45 15.13
CA VAL A 197 5.69 -2.73 15.77
C VAL A 197 6.49 -3.70 14.90
N GLY A 198 7.69 -3.28 14.49
CA GLY A 198 8.58 -4.06 13.60
C GLY A 198 8.55 -3.63 12.11
N SER A 199 7.86 -2.54 11.77
CA SER A 199 8.05 -1.84 10.49
C SER A 199 9.29 -0.94 10.52
N ASP A 200 9.87 -0.69 9.35
CA ASP A 200 11.07 0.15 9.22
C ASP A 200 10.70 1.64 9.39
N TYR A 201 9.56 2.04 8.82
CA TYR A 201 9.02 3.39 8.92
C TYR A 201 7.54 3.39 9.29
N LYS A 202 7.15 4.34 10.15
CA LYS A 202 5.74 4.51 10.58
C LYS A 202 4.82 4.95 9.45
N ASN A 203 5.33 5.78 8.53
CA ASN A 203 4.58 6.34 7.41
C ASN A 203 5.53 6.77 6.27
N LEU A 204 4.96 7.08 5.10
CA LEU A 204 5.73 7.54 3.94
C LEU A 204 6.44 8.88 4.18
N ASP A 205 5.95 9.71 5.10
CA ASP A 205 6.57 11.00 5.40
C ASP A 205 7.90 10.82 6.12
N ALA A 206 7.98 9.87 7.05
CA ALA A 206 9.22 9.50 7.73
C ALA A 206 10.25 8.94 6.74
N LEU A 207 9.80 8.09 5.80
CA LEU A 207 10.65 7.55 4.74
C LEU A 207 11.23 8.67 3.86
N VAL A 208 10.42 9.65 3.45
CA VAL A 208 10.92 10.79 2.65
C VAL A 208 11.94 11.62 3.41
N ILE A 209 11.70 11.90 4.70
CA ILE A 209 12.62 12.69 5.52
C ILE A 209 13.98 11.99 5.68
N ASP A 210 13.97 10.68 5.85
CA ASP A 210 15.20 9.90 5.93
C ASP A 210 15.92 9.85 4.58
N LEU A 211 15.17 9.63 3.49
CA LEU A 211 15.72 9.62 2.13
C LEU A 211 16.34 10.97 1.72
N LEU A 212 15.88 12.10 2.29
CA LEU A 212 16.53 13.41 2.10
C LEU A 212 17.96 13.46 2.63
N GLN A 213 18.32 12.63 3.61
CA GLN A 213 19.70 12.59 4.12
C GLN A 213 20.69 12.00 3.10
N LEU A 214 20.20 11.20 2.14
CA LEU A 214 21.02 10.66 1.04
C LEU A 214 21.31 11.70 -0.07
N LEU A 215 20.63 12.86 -0.07
CA LEU A 215 20.97 13.96 -0.96
C LEU A 215 22.17 14.73 -0.40
N ASP A 216 22.91 15.40 -1.29
CA ASP A 216 23.99 16.30 -0.88
C ASP A 216 23.43 17.47 -0.05
N GLU A 217 24.24 17.98 0.88
CA GLU A 217 23.80 18.92 1.91
C GLU A 217 23.07 20.15 1.37
N TRP A 218 23.55 20.70 0.25
CA TRP A 218 22.96 21.88 -0.40
C TRP A 218 21.62 21.60 -1.11
N TYR A 219 21.27 20.34 -1.40
CA TYR A 219 19.98 19.97 -1.99
C TYR A 219 18.92 19.60 -0.95
N ARG A 220 19.30 19.29 0.29
CA ARG A 220 18.35 18.85 1.34
C ARG A 220 17.27 19.89 1.61
N ASP A 221 17.69 21.15 1.72
CA ASP A 221 16.80 22.29 2.00
C ASP A 221 16.25 22.97 0.73
N ASP A 222 16.57 22.47 -0.45
CA ASP A 222 16.10 23.05 -1.71
C ASP A 222 14.58 22.85 -1.86
N PRO A 223 13.79 23.93 -2.04
CA PRO A 223 12.34 23.84 -2.25
C PRO A 223 11.95 23.22 -3.60
N SER A 224 12.88 23.15 -4.56
CA SER A 224 12.66 22.60 -5.90
C SER A 224 12.70 21.07 -5.94
N VAL A 225 13.17 20.42 -4.86
CA VAL A 225 13.18 18.95 -4.76
C VAL A 225 11.75 18.45 -4.60
N VAL A 226 11.38 17.49 -5.44
CA VAL A 226 10.05 16.87 -5.46
C VAL A 226 10.16 15.36 -5.25
N ALA A 227 9.08 14.76 -4.76
CA ALA A 227 8.92 13.31 -4.67
C ALA A 227 8.15 12.79 -5.87
N VAL A 228 8.83 12.11 -6.79
CA VAL A 228 8.18 11.46 -7.93
C VAL A 228 7.85 10.02 -7.55
N MET A 229 6.57 9.66 -7.60
CA MET A 229 6.11 8.33 -7.20
C MET A 229 4.87 7.88 -7.98
N GLY A 230 4.60 6.57 -7.95
CA GLY A 230 3.40 6.00 -8.55
C GLY A 230 2.12 6.47 -7.86
N SER A 231 1.01 6.50 -8.59
CA SER A 231 -0.31 6.87 -8.04
C SER A 231 -0.78 5.96 -6.90
N GLY A 232 -0.33 4.70 -6.88
CA GLY A 232 -0.62 3.73 -5.82
C GLY A 232 -0.16 4.21 -4.45
N LEU A 233 1.11 4.61 -4.30
CA LEU A 233 1.65 5.06 -3.01
C LEU A 233 0.97 6.34 -2.49
N LEU A 234 0.60 7.27 -3.37
CA LEU A 234 -0.17 8.45 -2.96
C LEU A 234 -1.57 8.08 -2.51
N HIS A 235 -2.22 7.16 -3.22
CA HIS A 235 -3.52 6.65 -2.80
C HIS A 235 -3.42 5.98 -1.43
N ASP A 236 -2.41 5.14 -1.22
CA ASP A 236 -2.17 4.45 0.06
C ASP A 236 -2.00 5.42 1.23
N LYS A 237 -1.35 6.58 0.99
CA LYS A 237 -1.23 7.64 1.99
C LYS A 237 -2.56 8.34 2.32
N TYR A 238 -3.30 8.77 1.29
CA TYR A 238 -4.46 9.64 1.49
C TYR A 238 -5.75 8.86 1.80
N PHE A 239 -5.87 7.62 1.36
CA PHE A 239 -7.09 6.83 1.50
C PHE A 239 -7.54 6.63 2.96
N PRO A 240 -6.66 6.28 3.92
CA PRO A 240 -7.06 6.18 5.33
C PRO A 240 -7.60 7.50 5.90
N LEU A 241 -7.04 8.63 5.47
CA LEU A 241 -7.47 9.96 5.91
C LEU A 241 -8.86 10.32 5.37
N VAL A 242 -9.12 9.98 4.09
CA VAL A 242 -10.46 10.13 3.48
C VAL A 242 -11.51 9.29 4.16
N ASN A 243 -11.16 8.06 4.55
CA ASN A 243 -12.10 7.15 5.19
C ASN A 243 -12.39 7.52 6.66
N GLY A 244 -11.50 8.29 7.32
CA GLY A 244 -11.63 8.69 8.72
C GLY A 244 -12.44 9.97 8.97
N ALA A 245 -12.55 10.87 7.99
CA ALA A 245 -13.16 12.18 8.15
C ALA A 245 -14.71 12.09 8.23
N ASN A 246 -15.27 12.33 9.41
CA ASN A 246 -16.71 12.19 9.67
C ASN A 246 -17.43 13.53 9.88
N ILE A 247 -16.70 14.65 10.03
CA ILE A 247 -17.25 15.98 10.31
C ILE A 247 -16.85 16.95 9.19
N ALA A 248 -17.74 17.88 8.81
CA ALA A 248 -17.52 18.80 7.68
C ALA A 248 -16.23 19.64 7.78
N THR A 249 -15.80 20.01 9.00
CA THR A 249 -14.52 20.70 9.25
C THR A 249 -13.30 19.83 8.99
N GLU A 250 -13.38 18.53 9.30
CA GLU A 250 -12.30 17.57 9.01
C GLU A 250 -12.22 17.26 7.51
N GLN A 251 -13.36 17.20 6.82
CA GLN A 251 -13.42 17.03 5.37
C GLN A 251 -12.80 18.24 4.63
N ALA A 252 -13.10 19.47 5.06
CA ALA A 252 -12.49 20.66 4.47
C ALA A 252 -10.97 20.73 4.69
N ALA A 253 -10.50 20.35 5.89
CA ALA A 253 -9.07 20.26 6.19
C ALA A 253 -8.38 19.15 5.37
N LEU A 254 -9.05 18.02 5.20
CA LEU A 254 -8.59 16.90 4.39
C LEU A 254 -8.49 17.26 2.90
N ASP A 255 -9.51 17.91 2.34
CA ASP A 255 -9.52 18.35 0.95
C ASP A 255 -8.35 19.29 0.65
N LEU A 256 -8.02 20.18 1.60
CA LEU A 256 -6.84 21.04 1.51
C LEU A 256 -5.53 20.24 1.52
N VAL A 257 -5.41 19.23 2.39
CA VAL A 257 -4.23 18.35 2.48
C VAL A 257 -4.05 17.50 1.23
N ILE A 258 -5.13 16.93 0.68
CA ILE A 258 -5.11 16.12 -0.54
C ILE A 258 -4.78 17.00 -1.75
N SER A 259 -5.34 18.20 -1.83
CA SER A 259 -5.05 19.17 -2.89
C SER A 259 -3.57 19.57 -2.91
N GLY A 260 -2.97 19.75 -1.73
CA GLY A 260 -1.55 20.08 -1.59
C GLY A 260 -0.60 18.99 -2.08
N LYS A 261 -1.03 17.72 -2.15
CA LYS A 261 -0.23 16.56 -2.59
C LYS A 261 1.21 16.55 -2.04
N ARG A 262 1.40 16.79 -0.73
CA ARG A 262 2.73 16.79 -0.11
C ARG A 262 3.05 15.47 0.60
N VAL A 263 4.33 15.06 0.52
CA VAL A 263 4.88 13.90 1.24
C VAL A 263 6.25 14.29 1.81
N GLY A 264 6.45 14.09 3.12
CA GLY A 264 7.65 14.44 3.86
C GLY A 264 8.04 15.91 3.72
N GLY A 265 7.06 16.81 3.61
CA GLY A 265 7.30 18.24 3.38
C GLY A 265 7.71 18.60 1.94
N LYS A 266 7.89 17.64 1.01
CA LYS A 266 8.15 17.89 -0.42
C LYS A 266 6.88 17.72 -1.26
N GLN A 267 6.84 18.34 -2.44
CA GLN A 267 5.73 18.22 -3.38
C GLN A 267 5.75 16.83 -4.04
N ALA A 268 4.63 16.10 -4.02
CA ALA A 268 4.52 14.86 -4.76
C ALA A 268 4.08 15.10 -6.21
N VAL A 269 4.78 14.46 -7.14
CA VAL A 269 4.53 14.50 -8.58
C VAL A 269 4.29 13.09 -9.06
N THR A 270 3.22 12.89 -9.82
CA THR A 270 2.92 11.59 -10.46
C THR A 270 3.20 11.67 -11.94
N ALA A 271 3.81 10.62 -12.48
CA ALA A 271 3.95 10.42 -13.92
C ALA A 271 3.37 9.04 -14.30
N PRO A 272 2.88 8.86 -15.53
CA PRO A 272 2.45 7.55 -16.00
C PRO A 272 3.63 6.58 -16.04
N PHE A 273 3.38 5.30 -15.78
CA PHE A 273 4.38 4.22 -15.80
C PHE A 273 5.51 4.32 -14.77
N VAL A 274 5.41 5.18 -13.76
CA VAL A 274 6.30 5.10 -12.59
C VAL A 274 6.04 3.76 -11.88
N PRO A 275 7.09 2.98 -11.53
CA PRO A 275 6.92 1.71 -10.82
C PRO A 275 6.14 1.88 -9.50
N GLN A 276 5.21 0.96 -9.22
CA GLN A 276 4.23 1.12 -8.13
C GLN A 276 4.83 1.13 -6.71
N ASN A 277 6.01 0.56 -6.50
CA ASN A 277 6.67 0.45 -5.20
C ASN A 277 8.00 1.22 -5.15
N THR A 278 8.10 2.27 -5.96
CA THR A 278 9.32 3.08 -6.11
C THR A 278 9.00 4.55 -5.96
N MET A 279 9.91 5.27 -5.32
CA MET A 279 9.89 6.72 -5.20
C MET A 279 11.29 7.27 -5.46
N ILE A 280 11.36 8.39 -6.17
CA ILE A 280 12.60 9.16 -6.36
C ILE A 280 12.42 10.57 -5.82
N LEU A 281 13.34 11.01 -4.97
CA LEU A 281 13.51 12.41 -4.60
C LEU A 281 14.52 13.02 -5.54
N THR A 282 14.15 14.06 -6.26
CA THR A 282 15.06 14.82 -7.13
C THR A 282 14.39 16.13 -7.52
N ARG A 283 15.16 17.08 -8.03
CA ARG A 283 14.59 18.17 -8.83
C ARG A 283 14.21 17.64 -10.23
N LEU A 284 13.15 18.18 -10.84
CA LEU A 284 12.71 17.72 -12.18
C LEU A 284 13.63 18.22 -13.30
N ASP A 285 14.32 19.34 -13.09
CA ASP A 285 15.36 19.87 -13.98
C ASP A 285 16.69 19.09 -13.90
N ASN A 286 16.83 18.15 -12.96
CA ASN A 286 17.94 17.22 -12.92
C ASN A 286 17.75 16.04 -13.88
N LEU A 287 16.50 15.79 -14.31
CA LEU A 287 16.18 14.74 -15.28
C LEU A 287 16.17 15.33 -16.67
N SER A 288 16.92 14.72 -17.58
CA SER A 288 17.07 15.18 -18.95
C SER A 288 16.87 14.05 -19.96
N ILE A 289 16.37 14.41 -21.14
CA ILE A 289 16.39 13.58 -22.34
C ILE A 289 17.20 14.32 -23.40
N TYR A 290 18.30 13.73 -23.83
CA TYR A 290 19.07 14.26 -24.94
C TYR A 290 18.64 13.58 -26.23
N PHE A 291 18.45 14.37 -27.28
CA PHE A 291 18.18 13.86 -28.62
C PHE A 291 19.23 14.39 -29.60
N GLN A 292 19.66 13.54 -30.53
CA GLN A 292 20.66 13.96 -31.50
C GLN A 292 20.04 14.80 -32.61
N ASN A 293 20.56 16.01 -32.82
CA ASN A 293 20.20 16.87 -33.94
C ASN A 293 20.59 16.19 -35.26
N GLY A 294 19.66 16.11 -36.21
CA GLY A 294 19.86 15.39 -37.47
C GLY A 294 19.92 13.86 -37.33
N GLY A 295 19.78 13.32 -36.12
CA GLY A 295 19.68 11.89 -35.86
C GLY A 295 18.30 11.31 -36.14
N ARG A 296 17.28 12.16 -36.36
CA ARG A 296 15.91 11.74 -36.63
C ARG A 296 15.72 11.43 -38.12
N ARG A 297 15.32 10.20 -38.45
CA ARG A 297 15.04 9.76 -39.82
C ARG A 297 13.62 9.21 -39.93
N ARG A 298 12.96 9.50 -41.05
CA ARG A 298 11.55 9.16 -41.27
C ARG A 298 11.31 8.61 -42.68
N SER A 299 10.32 7.73 -42.82
CA SER A 299 9.83 7.20 -44.10
C SER A 299 8.36 6.83 -43.97
N ILE A 300 7.51 7.22 -44.93
CA ILE A 300 6.08 6.89 -44.91
C ILE A 300 5.74 5.99 -46.11
N ILE A 301 5.51 4.71 -45.85
CA ILE A 301 5.28 3.71 -46.89
C ILE A 301 3.80 3.35 -46.93
N ASP A 302 3.22 3.42 -48.13
CA ASP A 302 1.92 2.80 -48.38
C ASP A 302 2.14 1.31 -48.62
N ASN A 303 1.67 0.44 -47.71
CA ASN A 303 1.85 -1.00 -47.78
C ASN A 303 0.52 -1.71 -48.12
N PRO A 304 0.17 -1.81 -49.42
CA PRO A 304 -1.06 -2.47 -49.84
C PRO A 304 -1.07 -3.97 -49.55
N LYS A 305 0.10 -4.60 -49.34
CA LYS A 305 0.15 -6.04 -48.98
C LYS A 305 -0.50 -6.34 -47.63
N ARG A 306 -0.62 -5.35 -46.76
CA ARG A 306 -1.22 -5.48 -45.42
C ARG A 306 -2.37 -4.49 -45.18
N ASP A 307 -2.85 -3.85 -46.24
CA ASP A 307 -3.90 -2.84 -46.20
C ASP A 307 -3.67 -1.71 -45.18
N GLN A 308 -2.45 -1.18 -45.13
CA GLN A 308 -2.06 -0.18 -44.12
C GLN A 308 -0.99 0.80 -44.61
N ILE A 309 -0.92 1.94 -43.93
CA ILE A 309 0.16 2.92 -44.08
C ILE A 309 1.11 2.76 -42.91
N GLU A 310 2.40 2.69 -43.22
CA GLU A 310 3.49 2.47 -42.26
C GLU A 310 4.36 3.72 -42.20
N ASN A 311 4.48 4.29 -41.00
CA ASN A 311 5.42 5.38 -40.73
C ASN A 311 6.58 4.80 -39.92
N TYR A 312 7.74 4.75 -40.55
CA TYR A 312 8.99 4.35 -39.92
C TYR A 312 9.72 5.58 -39.43
N GLU A 313 9.96 5.66 -38.14
CA GLU A 313 10.60 6.82 -37.51
C GLU A 313 11.68 6.35 -36.54
N SER A 314 12.89 6.88 -36.69
CA SER A 314 14.01 6.57 -35.82
C SER A 314 14.58 7.86 -35.26
N SER A 315 14.99 7.84 -33.99
CA SER A 315 15.55 8.97 -33.27
C SER A 315 16.67 8.46 -32.36
N ASN A 316 17.79 9.18 -32.30
CA ASN A 316 18.88 8.85 -31.38
C ASN A 316 18.69 9.61 -30.08
N GLU A 317 18.49 8.89 -28.99
CA GLU A 317 18.09 9.44 -27.69
C GLU A 317 18.90 8.84 -26.54
N ALA A 318 19.09 9.65 -25.49
CA ALA A 318 19.71 9.26 -24.24
C ALA A 318 18.93 9.85 -23.05
N TYR A 319 18.68 9.05 -22.03
CA TYR A 319 18.17 9.52 -20.75
C TYR A 319 19.36 9.89 -19.86
N VAL A 320 19.36 11.09 -19.30
CA VAL A 320 20.49 11.65 -18.56
C VAL A 320 19.99 12.14 -17.20
N VAL A 321 20.75 11.82 -16.16
CA VAL A 321 20.67 12.46 -14.85
C VAL A 321 21.85 13.42 -14.82
N GLU A 322 21.59 14.71 -14.63
CA GLU A 322 22.66 15.71 -14.66
C GLU A 322 23.60 15.51 -13.48
N ASP A 323 23.07 15.56 -12.26
CA ASP A 323 23.80 15.35 -11.02
C ASP A 323 23.16 14.23 -10.18
N TYR A 324 23.94 13.19 -9.87
CA TYR A 324 23.51 12.13 -8.95
C TYR A 324 23.43 12.62 -7.50
N GLY A 325 24.17 13.69 -7.15
CA GLY A 325 24.11 14.48 -5.91
C GLY A 325 22.71 14.93 -5.50
N CYS A 326 21.90 15.23 -6.51
CA CYS A 326 20.62 15.88 -6.39
C CYS A 326 19.45 14.91 -6.15
N GLY A 327 19.67 13.59 -6.19
CA GLY A 327 18.58 12.65 -6.01
C GLY A 327 18.91 11.37 -5.26
N ALA A 328 17.84 10.77 -4.75
CA ALA A 328 17.87 9.48 -4.07
C ALA A 328 16.62 8.68 -4.43
N ILE A 329 16.78 7.36 -4.49
CA ILE A 329 15.74 6.43 -4.90
C ILE A 329 15.49 5.47 -3.74
N VAL A 330 14.22 5.15 -3.53
CA VAL A 330 13.82 4.00 -2.71
C VAL A 330 12.98 3.04 -3.54
N GLU A 331 13.29 1.75 -3.41
CA GLU A 331 12.63 0.67 -4.12
C GLU A 331 12.02 -0.33 -3.15
N ASN A 332 11.16 -1.22 -3.66
CA ASN A 332 10.54 -2.30 -2.90
C ASN A 332 9.77 -1.80 -1.65
N ILE A 333 9.10 -0.65 -1.78
CA ILE A 333 8.21 -0.14 -0.75
C ILE A 333 7.02 -1.10 -0.63
N GLU A 334 6.87 -1.71 0.55
CA GLU A 334 5.71 -2.51 0.91
C GLU A 334 4.95 -1.81 2.03
N ILE A 335 3.74 -1.36 1.68
CA ILE A 335 2.75 -0.90 2.65
C ILE A 335 1.89 -2.12 3.02
N GLU A 336 1.80 -2.43 4.32
CA GLU A 336 1.23 -3.71 4.78
C GLU A 336 -0.21 -3.97 4.29
N PRO A 337 -0.59 -5.26 4.12
CA PRO A 337 -1.83 -5.71 3.47
C PRO A 337 -3.13 -5.20 4.09
N ARG A 338 -3.10 -4.74 5.35
CA ARG A 338 -4.27 -4.21 6.07
C ARG A 338 -4.89 -3.00 5.36
N ILE A 339 -4.05 -2.17 4.73
CA ILE A 339 -4.48 -1.01 3.94
C ILE A 339 -5.02 -1.47 2.57
N ARG A 340 -4.32 -2.39 1.88
CA ARG A 340 -4.76 -2.95 0.59
C ARG A 340 -6.05 -3.76 0.65
N ALA A 341 -6.26 -4.56 1.69
CA ALA A 341 -7.49 -5.30 1.89
C ALA A 341 -8.67 -4.37 2.25
N ALA A 342 -8.44 -3.33 3.06
CA ALA A 342 -9.44 -2.29 3.30
C ALA A 342 -9.81 -1.52 2.02
N GLN A 343 -8.84 -1.30 1.11
CA GLN A 343 -9.03 -0.68 -0.21
C GLN A 343 -9.80 -1.57 -1.20
N ALA A 344 -9.49 -2.87 -1.27
CA ALA A 344 -10.21 -3.85 -2.09
C ALA A 344 -11.68 -4.01 -1.63
N ALA A 345 -11.95 -3.90 -0.33
CA ALA A 345 -13.29 -3.97 0.25
C ALA A 345 -14.12 -2.69 0.03
N ALA A 346 -13.45 -1.58 -0.26
CA ALA A 346 -14.09 -0.29 -0.51
C ALA A 346 -14.42 -0.09 -1.99
N SER A 347 -13.68 -0.72 -2.90
CA SER A 347 -13.87 -0.62 -4.36
C SER A 347 -14.72 -1.74 -4.96
N ALA A 348 -14.88 -2.87 -4.28
CA ALA A 348 -15.71 -3.98 -4.76
C ALA A 348 -17.22 -3.68 -4.63
N ALA A 349 -17.93 -3.64 -5.77
CA ALA A 349 -19.37 -3.77 -5.79
C ALA A 349 -19.79 -5.20 -5.43
N PRO A 350 -20.99 -5.44 -4.84
CA PRO A 350 -21.44 -6.78 -4.49
C PRO A 350 -21.38 -7.72 -5.71
N GLY A 351 -20.53 -8.75 -5.63
CA GLY A 351 -20.40 -9.79 -6.68
C GLY A 351 -19.24 -9.63 -7.68
N GLN A 352 -18.30 -8.70 -7.51
CA GLN A 352 -17.09 -8.67 -8.34
C GLN A 352 -15.98 -9.60 -7.82
N SER A 353 -15.37 -10.35 -8.75
CA SER A 353 -14.25 -11.26 -8.49
C SER A 353 -12.94 -10.48 -8.31
N LEU A 354 -12.31 -10.63 -7.14
CA LEU A 354 -10.98 -10.13 -6.80
C LEU A 354 -9.91 -11.11 -7.31
N ALA A 355 -9.68 -11.11 -8.62
CA ALA A 355 -8.67 -11.98 -9.23
C ALA A 355 -7.25 -11.65 -8.71
N GLY A 356 -6.63 -12.61 -8.01
CA GLY A 356 -5.24 -12.52 -7.53
C GLY A 356 -5.04 -12.14 -6.05
N ALA A 357 -6.11 -11.92 -5.28
CA ALA A 357 -6.02 -11.67 -3.84
C ALA A 357 -5.71 -12.96 -3.05
N SER A 358 -4.85 -12.85 -2.03
CA SER A 358 -4.60 -13.95 -1.10
C SER A 358 -5.86 -14.27 -0.28
N GLN A 359 -5.97 -15.51 0.22
CA GLN A 359 -7.13 -15.93 1.01
C GLN A 359 -7.37 -15.05 2.25
N TYR A 360 -6.29 -14.54 2.87
CA TYR A 360 -6.38 -13.61 3.99
C TYR A 360 -6.97 -12.25 3.57
N GLU A 361 -6.54 -11.70 2.43
CA GLU A 361 -7.06 -10.42 1.91
C GLU A 361 -8.55 -10.53 1.56
N LEU A 362 -8.98 -11.65 0.99
CA LEU A 362 -10.40 -11.92 0.73
C LEU A 362 -11.22 -11.95 2.03
N MET A 363 -10.67 -12.51 3.11
CA MET A 363 -11.34 -12.58 4.41
C MET A 363 -11.41 -11.23 5.11
N LEU A 364 -10.38 -10.40 4.99
CA LEU A 364 -10.42 -9.01 5.46
C LEU A 364 -11.48 -8.18 4.71
N VAL A 365 -11.63 -8.38 3.40
CA VAL A 365 -12.67 -7.73 2.60
C VAL A 365 -14.07 -8.13 3.06
N LYS A 366 -14.28 -9.41 3.27
CA LYS A 366 -15.54 -9.94 3.83
C LYS A 366 -15.83 -9.34 5.21
N LEU A 367 -14.84 -9.36 6.11
CA LEU A 367 -14.95 -8.81 7.46
C LEU A 367 -15.34 -7.33 7.45
N ALA A 368 -14.78 -6.53 6.55
CA ALA A 368 -15.15 -5.12 6.40
C ALA A 368 -16.62 -4.97 5.96
N THR A 369 -17.09 -5.82 5.04
CA THR A 369 -18.48 -5.85 4.58
C THR A 369 -19.44 -6.19 5.71
N ASP A 370 -19.14 -7.23 6.48
CA ASP A 370 -19.95 -7.67 7.62
C ASP A 370 -19.94 -6.64 8.76
N LYS A 371 -18.80 -5.99 9.02
CA LYS A 371 -18.71 -4.86 9.97
C LYS A 371 -19.63 -3.69 9.55
N ARG A 372 -19.67 -3.34 8.26
CA ARG A 372 -20.59 -2.30 7.75
C ARG A 372 -22.05 -2.70 7.94
N ARG A 373 -22.41 -3.94 7.63
CA ARG A 373 -23.75 -4.50 7.85
C ARG A 373 -24.16 -4.40 9.32
N LEU A 374 -23.27 -4.78 10.24
CA LEU A 374 -23.50 -4.69 11.68
C LEU A 374 -23.63 -3.25 12.17
N LYS A 375 -22.83 -2.31 11.63
CA LYS A 375 -22.89 -0.88 12.00
C LYS A 375 -24.20 -0.22 11.58
N ALA A 376 -24.80 -0.66 10.47
CA ALA A 376 -26.09 -0.16 9.98
C ALA A 376 -27.29 -0.59 10.84
N ILE A 377 -27.12 -1.61 11.69
CA ILE A 377 -28.17 -2.12 12.57
C ILE A 377 -28.09 -1.39 13.92
N GLN A 378 -29.23 -0.95 14.45
CA GLN A 378 -29.28 -0.32 15.78
C GLN A 378 -29.47 -1.35 16.91
N SER A 379 -30.35 -2.35 16.70
CA SER A 379 -30.69 -3.36 17.71
C SER A 379 -29.53 -4.31 18.03
N VAL A 380 -29.20 -4.46 19.32
CA VAL A 380 -28.18 -5.40 19.80
C VAL A 380 -28.57 -6.84 19.52
N ALA A 381 -29.81 -7.24 19.80
CA ALA A 381 -30.32 -8.58 19.52
C ALA A 381 -30.20 -8.92 18.01
N ARG A 382 -30.54 -7.96 17.14
CA ARG A 382 -30.42 -8.16 15.68
C ARG A 382 -28.96 -8.25 15.23
N LYS A 383 -28.03 -7.53 15.87
CA LYS A 383 -26.59 -7.69 15.60
C LYS A 383 -26.11 -9.08 15.97
N ILE A 384 -26.58 -9.65 17.08
CA ILE A 384 -26.23 -11.02 17.51
C ILE A 384 -26.72 -12.05 16.48
N GLU A 385 -27.96 -11.92 16.00
CA GLU A 385 -28.49 -12.79 14.94
C GLU A 385 -27.65 -12.74 13.66
N VAL A 386 -27.26 -11.53 13.22
CA VAL A 386 -26.42 -11.38 12.02
C VAL A 386 -25.03 -11.95 12.24
N LYS A 387 -24.44 -11.82 13.45
CA LYS A 387 -23.17 -12.49 13.78
C LYS A 387 -23.31 -14.02 13.64
N ARG A 388 -24.39 -14.61 14.18
CA ARG A 388 -24.67 -16.05 14.03
C ARG A 388 -24.83 -16.47 12.56
N GLU A 389 -25.39 -15.62 11.72
CA GLU A 389 -25.54 -15.86 10.28
C GLU A 389 -24.17 -15.91 9.56
N VAL A 390 -23.27 -14.97 9.86
CA VAL A 390 -22.02 -14.81 9.10
C VAL A 390 -20.84 -15.61 9.65
N LEU A 391 -20.87 -16.01 10.93
CA LEU A 391 -19.78 -16.75 11.60
C LEU A 391 -19.39 -18.07 10.89
N PRO A 392 -20.33 -18.91 10.41
CA PRO A 392 -20.00 -20.15 9.71
C PRO A 392 -19.15 -19.94 8.45
N GLU A 393 -19.28 -18.77 7.81
CA GLU A 393 -18.51 -18.44 6.61
C GLU A 393 -17.02 -18.19 6.90
N TYR A 394 -16.65 -18.03 8.18
CA TYR A 394 -15.26 -17.89 8.63
C TYR A 394 -14.64 -19.20 9.11
N ASP A 395 -15.42 -20.27 9.35
CA ASP A 395 -14.95 -21.51 10.00
C ASP A 395 -13.77 -22.16 9.27
N THR A 396 -13.84 -22.25 7.94
CA THR A 396 -12.76 -22.83 7.11
C THR A 396 -11.47 -22.03 7.23
N TYR A 397 -11.57 -20.70 7.28
CA TYR A 397 -10.41 -19.82 7.42
C TYR A 397 -9.81 -19.94 8.82
N VAL A 398 -10.64 -19.87 9.86
CA VAL A 398 -10.23 -19.99 11.26
C VAL A 398 -9.53 -21.32 11.48
N SER A 399 -10.13 -22.43 11.06
CA SER A 399 -9.56 -23.78 11.21
C SER A 399 -8.21 -23.91 10.50
N GLY A 400 -8.08 -23.37 9.29
CA GLY A 400 -6.82 -23.36 8.55
C GLY A 400 -5.74 -22.51 9.21
N ALA A 401 -6.10 -21.36 9.77
CA ALA A 401 -5.16 -20.48 10.47
C ALA A 401 -4.67 -21.09 11.79
N LEU A 402 -5.57 -21.69 12.57
CA LEU A 402 -5.23 -22.40 13.82
C LEU A 402 -4.34 -23.63 13.55
N ALA A 403 -4.64 -24.40 12.49
CA ALA A 403 -3.83 -25.56 12.09
C ALA A 403 -2.44 -25.17 11.55
N GLY A 404 -2.32 -23.97 10.96
CA GLY A 404 -1.08 -23.46 10.39
C GLY A 404 0.01 -23.13 11.42
N GLY A 405 -0.37 -22.81 12.67
CA GLY A 405 0.55 -22.73 13.81
C GLY A 405 1.66 -21.66 13.73
N ARG A 406 1.50 -20.60 12.92
CA ARG A 406 2.58 -19.63 12.64
C ARG A 406 2.64 -18.43 13.60
N GLY A 407 1.62 -18.22 14.44
CA GLY A 407 1.60 -17.16 15.45
C GLY A 407 1.62 -15.72 14.90
N GLY A 408 1.27 -15.51 13.63
CA GLY A 408 1.18 -14.17 13.05
C GLY A 408 -0.05 -13.40 13.53
N GLN A 409 0.05 -12.08 13.63
CA GLN A 409 -1.08 -11.21 13.96
C GLN A 409 -2.17 -11.31 12.88
N ASP A 410 -3.40 -11.62 13.29
CA ASP A 410 -4.54 -11.85 12.39
C ASP A 410 -5.80 -11.16 12.93
N ASP A 411 -6.19 -10.08 12.26
CA ASP A 411 -7.35 -9.28 12.69
C ASP A 411 -8.70 -9.98 12.45
N VAL A 412 -8.75 -10.91 11.49
CA VAL A 412 -9.94 -11.71 11.19
C VAL A 412 -10.16 -12.67 12.35
N LEU A 413 -9.14 -13.43 12.75
CA LEU A 413 -9.19 -14.32 13.92
C LEU A 413 -9.60 -13.56 15.17
N MET A 414 -8.94 -12.43 15.47
CA MET A 414 -9.21 -11.67 16.69
C MET A 414 -10.61 -11.04 16.71
N THR A 415 -11.11 -10.56 15.56
CA THR A 415 -12.49 -10.04 15.49
C THR A 415 -13.51 -11.17 15.61
N VAL A 416 -13.29 -12.29 14.91
CA VAL A 416 -14.19 -13.44 14.92
C VAL A 416 -14.28 -14.04 16.33
N MET A 417 -13.19 -14.09 17.09
CA MET A 417 -13.18 -14.52 18.48
C MET A 417 -14.22 -13.75 19.32
N ILE A 418 -14.19 -12.41 19.27
CA ILE A 418 -15.14 -11.57 20.02
C ILE A 418 -16.57 -11.79 19.51
N TRP A 419 -16.76 -11.88 18.19
CA TRP A 419 -18.08 -12.12 17.61
C TRP A 419 -18.67 -13.47 18.00
N ARG A 420 -17.84 -14.51 18.17
CA ARG A 420 -18.27 -15.82 18.66
C ARG A 420 -18.76 -15.75 20.11
N ILE A 421 -18.07 -14.98 20.97
CA ILE A 421 -18.54 -14.74 22.35
C ILE A 421 -19.90 -14.04 22.34
N ASP A 422 -20.04 -12.97 21.54
CA ASP A 422 -21.31 -12.25 21.38
C ASP A 422 -22.46 -13.14 20.85
N ALA A 423 -22.12 -14.10 19.99
CA ALA A 423 -23.06 -15.05 19.40
C ALA A 423 -23.37 -16.25 20.30
N SER A 424 -22.75 -16.34 21.47
CA SER A 424 -22.81 -17.48 22.40
C SER A 424 -22.17 -18.77 21.87
N ASP A 425 -21.26 -18.67 20.89
CA ASP A 425 -20.40 -19.77 20.45
C ASP A 425 -19.09 -19.77 21.26
N TYR A 426 -19.20 -20.21 22.51
CA TYR A 426 -18.08 -20.16 23.46
C TYR A 426 -16.98 -21.17 23.14
N VAL A 427 -17.33 -22.33 22.57
CA VAL A 427 -16.35 -23.37 22.19
C VAL A 427 -15.44 -22.85 21.09
N GLY A 428 -16.01 -22.33 20.00
CA GLY A 428 -15.22 -21.76 18.92
C GLY A 428 -14.44 -20.51 19.34
N ALA A 429 -14.97 -19.72 20.28
CA ALA A 429 -14.23 -18.60 20.86
C ALA A 429 -13.00 -19.06 21.67
N LEU A 430 -13.12 -20.13 22.46
CA LEU A 430 -12.01 -20.70 23.24
C LEU A 430 -10.92 -21.30 22.37
N ASP A 431 -11.26 -21.93 21.24
CA ASP A 431 -10.28 -22.43 20.28
C ASP A 431 -9.36 -21.30 19.78
N VAL A 432 -9.96 -20.15 19.43
CA VAL A 432 -9.20 -18.98 18.99
C VAL A 432 -8.46 -18.32 20.16
N ALA A 433 -9.08 -18.24 21.35
CA ALA A 433 -8.47 -17.64 22.54
C ALA A 433 -7.21 -18.39 22.98
N ARG A 434 -7.22 -19.73 22.96
CA ARG A 434 -6.04 -20.56 23.27
C ARG A 434 -4.88 -20.23 22.35
N TYR A 435 -5.14 -20.21 21.04
CA TYR A 435 -4.14 -19.87 20.04
C TYR A 435 -3.63 -18.44 20.20
N ALA A 436 -4.55 -17.47 20.38
CA ALA A 436 -4.22 -16.06 20.50
C ALA A 436 -3.34 -15.78 21.74
N LEU A 437 -3.67 -16.37 22.89
CA LEU A 437 -2.89 -16.20 24.12
C LEU A 437 -1.55 -16.93 24.06
N HIS A 438 -1.50 -18.13 23.48
CA HIS A 438 -0.25 -18.88 23.32
C HIS A 438 0.77 -18.15 22.44
N HIS A 439 0.30 -17.47 21.38
CA HIS A 439 1.14 -16.75 20.44
C HIS A 439 1.22 -15.23 20.69
N GLY A 440 0.57 -14.70 21.73
CA GLY A 440 0.64 -13.29 22.09
C GLY A 440 -0.04 -12.34 21.11
N LEU A 441 -1.12 -12.77 20.43
CA LEU A 441 -1.88 -11.92 19.51
C LEU A 441 -2.59 -10.79 20.27
N THR A 442 -2.62 -9.60 19.65
CA THR A 442 -3.27 -8.41 20.23
C THR A 442 -4.66 -8.19 19.62
N LEU A 443 -5.57 -7.59 20.39
CA LEU A 443 -6.87 -7.19 19.87
C LEU A 443 -6.74 -5.98 18.91
N PRO A 444 -7.66 -5.79 17.96
CA PRO A 444 -7.70 -4.60 17.11
C PRO A 444 -7.90 -3.30 17.92
N ASP A 445 -7.35 -2.18 17.43
CA ASP A 445 -7.29 -0.86 18.08
C ASP A 445 -8.61 -0.32 18.66
N GLN A 446 -9.75 -0.81 18.19
CA GLN A 446 -11.08 -0.48 18.71
C GLN A 446 -11.34 -1.04 20.14
N TYR A 447 -10.46 -1.91 20.64
CA TYR A 447 -10.52 -2.49 21.98
C TYR A 447 -9.34 -1.96 22.81
N GLU A 448 -9.62 -1.20 23.87
CA GLU A 448 -8.59 -0.60 24.73
C GLU A 448 -7.97 -1.57 25.75
N ARG A 449 -8.27 -2.88 25.64
CA ARG A 449 -7.94 -3.90 26.64
C ARG A 449 -6.96 -4.94 26.06
N SER A 450 -6.15 -5.54 26.93
CA SER A 450 -5.33 -6.70 26.55
C SER A 450 -6.21 -7.89 26.16
N THR A 451 -5.69 -8.77 25.31
CA THR A 451 -6.41 -9.97 24.84
C THR A 451 -6.90 -10.83 26.01
N GLY A 452 -6.05 -11.05 27.02
CA GLY A 452 -6.41 -11.82 28.22
C GLY A 452 -7.51 -11.15 29.04
N ALA A 453 -7.43 -9.84 29.25
CA ALA A 453 -8.44 -9.09 30.00
C ALA A 453 -9.80 -9.10 29.28
N ALA A 454 -9.82 -8.96 27.95
CA ALA A 454 -11.05 -9.02 27.18
C ALA A 454 -11.70 -10.41 27.23
N VAL A 455 -10.94 -11.48 27.02
CA VAL A 455 -11.48 -12.86 27.10
C VAL A 455 -12.06 -13.12 28.50
N ALA A 456 -11.33 -12.77 29.56
CA ALA A 456 -11.80 -12.92 30.93
C ALA A 456 -13.10 -12.13 31.21
N GLU A 457 -13.16 -10.87 30.80
CA GLU A 457 -14.30 -10.00 31.09
C GLU A 457 -15.55 -10.37 30.28
N GLU A 458 -15.39 -10.67 29.00
CA GLU A 458 -16.53 -10.97 28.12
C GLU A 458 -17.19 -12.31 28.51
N PHE A 459 -16.40 -13.36 28.78
CA PHE A 459 -16.93 -14.63 29.29
C PHE A 459 -17.60 -14.49 30.65
N ALA A 460 -16.99 -13.74 31.57
CA ALA A 460 -17.59 -13.50 32.89
C ALA A 460 -18.90 -12.72 32.78
N THR A 461 -18.96 -11.73 31.90
CA THR A 461 -20.17 -10.92 31.68
C THR A 461 -21.29 -11.77 31.05
N ALA A 462 -20.95 -12.59 30.05
CA ALA A 462 -21.90 -13.52 29.41
C ALA A 462 -22.48 -14.54 30.41
N ALA A 463 -21.63 -15.14 31.23
CA ALA A 463 -22.07 -16.12 32.24
C ALA A 463 -22.97 -15.50 33.32
N LEU A 464 -22.64 -14.30 33.80
CA LEU A 464 -23.49 -13.60 34.79
C LEU A 464 -24.84 -13.17 34.19
N ALA A 465 -24.86 -12.77 32.92
CA ALA A 465 -26.10 -12.47 32.21
C ALA A 465 -26.97 -13.73 32.04
N ALA A 466 -26.39 -14.85 31.61
CA ALA A 466 -27.07 -16.13 31.50
C ALA A 466 -27.66 -16.57 32.86
N ALA A 467 -26.86 -16.50 33.92
CA ALA A 467 -27.29 -16.82 35.27
C ALA A 467 -28.48 -15.95 35.75
N LYS A 468 -28.49 -14.66 35.42
CA LYS A 468 -29.60 -13.75 35.75
C LYS A 468 -30.88 -14.09 34.99
N ASN A 469 -30.75 -14.58 33.76
CA ASN A 469 -31.88 -14.97 32.90
C ASN A 469 -32.35 -16.41 33.13
N GLY A 470 -31.68 -17.17 34.00
CA GLY A 470 -31.97 -18.59 34.22
C GLY A 470 -31.52 -19.49 33.07
N GLU A 471 -30.60 -19.02 32.23
CA GLU A 471 -30.05 -19.77 31.11
C GLU A 471 -28.82 -20.59 31.56
N PRO A 472 -28.62 -21.81 31.02
CA PRO A 472 -27.46 -22.61 31.33
C PRO A 472 -26.18 -21.98 30.75
N PHE A 473 -25.10 -22.03 31.51
CA PHE A 473 -23.75 -21.68 31.06
C PHE A 473 -22.79 -22.77 31.55
N ASP A 474 -21.89 -23.22 30.68
CA ASP A 474 -20.94 -24.28 31.02
C ASP A 474 -19.84 -23.74 31.94
N ALA A 475 -19.78 -24.24 33.17
CA ALA A 475 -18.81 -23.81 34.17
C ALA A 475 -17.37 -24.22 33.78
N GLU A 476 -17.18 -25.29 33.01
CA GLU A 476 -15.85 -25.75 32.59
C GLU A 476 -15.15 -24.70 31.70
N GLN A 477 -15.93 -24.00 30.87
CA GLN A 477 -15.41 -22.93 30.00
C GLN A 477 -14.85 -21.76 30.80
N LEU A 478 -15.49 -21.37 31.91
CA LEU A 478 -14.97 -20.30 32.78
C LEU A 478 -13.72 -20.73 33.54
N VAL A 479 -13.66 -21.99 33.95
CA VAL A 479 -12.47 -22.56 34.60
C VAL A 479 -11.30 -22.59 33.62
N GLU A 480 -11.53 -22.93 32.35
CA GLU A 480 -10.51 -22.87 31.30
C GLU A 480 -10.04 -21.42 31.07
N VAL A 481 -10.94 -20.45 30.98
CA VAL A 481 -10.56 -19.02 30.85
C VAL A 481 -9.71 -18.56 32.04
N ALA A 482 -10.07 -18.96 33.27
CA ALA A 482 -9.29 -18.64 34.46
C ALA A 482 -7.89 -19.25 34.43
N ALA A 483 -7.75 -20.48 33.91
CA ALA A 483 -6.46 -21.12 33.73
C ALA A 483 -5.62 -20.44 32.64
N LEU A 484 -6.22 -20.13 31.48
CA LEU A 484 -5.54 -19.47 30.36
C LEU A 484 -5.05 -18.06 30.68
N THR A 485 -5.70 -17.39 31.64
CA THR A 485 -5.41 -15.99 32.01
C THR A 485 -4.79 -15.85 33.40
N ALA A 486 -4.41 -16.95 34.04
CA ALA A 486 -3.91 -16.99 35.41
C ALA A 486 -2.72 -16.02 35.62
N ASP A 487 -1.73 -16.10 34.73
CA ASP A 487 -0.47 -15.35 34.82
C ASP A 487 -0.48 -14.01 34.05
N LEU A 488 -1.63 -13.61 33.49
CA LEU A 488 -1.75 -12.40 32.69
C LEU A 488 -2.16 -11.18 33.53
N ASP A 489 -1.51 -10.05 33.30
CA ASP A 489 -1.83 -8.79 33.97
C ASP A 489 -3.21 -8.26 33.52
N MET A 490 -4.05 -7.94 34.50
CA MET A 490 -5.39 -7.38 34.31
C MET A 490 -5.86 -6.69 35.58
N HIS A 491 -6.81 -5.76 35.45
CA HIS A 491 -7.37 -5.06 36.61
C HIS A 491 -8.10 -6.03 37.54
N ASP A 492 -7.95 -5.83 38.86
CA ASP A 492 -8.51 -6.71 39.89
C ASP A 492 -10.03 -6.89 39.74
N GLN A 493 -10.75 -5.84 39.30
CA GLN A 493 -12.20 -5.92 39.07
C GLN A 493 -12.58 -6.91 37.96
N ILE A 494 -11.74 -7.08 36.94
CA ILE A 494 -11.98 -8.04 35.85
C ILE A 494 -11.79 -9.46 36.39
N ARG A 495 -10.70 -9.70 37.11
CA ARG A 495 -10.39 -11.00 37.73
C ARG A 495 -11.43 -11.38 38.78
N ALA A 496 -11.86 -10.42 39.60
CA ALA A 496 -12.95 -10.58 40.55
C ALA A 496 -14.27 -10.97 39.86
N LYS A 497 -14.60 -10.32 38.73
CA LYS A 497 -15.80 -10.64 37.93
C LYS A 497 -15.76 -12.08 37.40
N LEU A 498 -14.61 -12.55 36.90
CA LEU A 498 -14.44 -13.93 36.43
C LEU A 498 -14.65 -14.95 37.55
N HIS A 499 -14.01 -14.76 38.71
CA HIS A 499 -14.22 -15.64 39.86
C HIS A 499 -15.66 -15.61 40.37
N LYS A 500 -16.31 -14.42 40.38
CA LYS A 500 -17.73 -14.32 40.68
C LYS A 500 -18.58 -15.12 39.70
N ALA A 501 -18.29 -15.06 38.40
CA ALA A 501 -19.01 -15.81 37.38
C ALA A 501 -18.89 -17.33 37.60
N ILE A 502 -17.68 -17.83 37.87
CA ILE A 502 -17.42 -19.25 38.19
C ILE A 502 -18.23 -19.68 39.42
N GLY A 503 -18.23 -18.86 40.47
CA GLY A 503 -18.97 -19.18 41.69
C GLY A 503 -20.49 -19.21 41.47
N VAL A 504 -21.03 -18.27 40.67
CA VAL A 504 -22.47 -18.21 40.36
C VAL A 504 -22.91 -19.40 39.51
N THR A 505 -22.15 -19.77 38.48
CA THR A 505 -22.50 -20.92 37.63
C THR A 505 -22.44 -22.23 38.41
N ALA A 506 -21.40 -22.42 39.25
CA ALA A 506 -21.31 -23.57 40.15
C ALA A 506 -22.46 -23.62 41.17
N MET A 507 -22.83 -22.48 41.75
CA MET A 507 -23.95 -22.37 42.70
C MET A 507 -25.30 -22.70 42.05
N ASN A 508 -25.54 -22.25 40.80
CA ASN A 508 -26.80 -22.49 40.09
C ASN A 508 -27.03 -23.98 39.73
N LEU A 509 -25.98 -24.80 39.74
CA LEU A 509 -26.10 -26.25 39.53
C LEU A 509 -26.61 -26.99 40.78
N ILE A 510 -26.60 -26.34 41.95
CA ILE A 510 -27.13 -26.88 43.21
C ILE A 510 -28.65 -26.68 43.20
N ARG A 511 -29.40 -27.77 42.95
CA ARG A 511 -30.85 -27.71 42.65
C ARG A 511 -31.74 -27.55 43.88
N ASN A 512 -31.25 -27.94 45.05
CA ASN A 512 -32.01 -27.97 46.31
C ASN A 512 -31.31 -27.14 47.39
N ASP A 513 -32.04 -26.73 48.43
CA ASP A 513 -31.48 -26.13 49.65
C ASP A 513 -30.77 -27.18 50.55
N GLN A 514 -30.37 -28.32 49.99
CA GLN A 514 -29.63 -29.40 50.65
C GLN A 514 -28.53 -29.92 49.71
N LEU A 515 -27.37 -30.25 50.27
CA LEU A 515 -26.25 -30.83 49.54
C LEU A 515 -26.42 -32.36 49.53
N ASP A 516 -27.12 -32.86 48.51
CA ASP A 516 -27.62 -34.23 48.46
C ASP A 516 -26.57 -35.26 48.01
N ASP A 517 -25.54 -34.84 47.26
CA ASP A 517 -24.47 -35.72 46.77
C ASP A 517 -23.04 -35.14 46.90
N VAL A 518 -22.03 -35.94 46.53
CA VAL A 518 -20.61 -35.55 46.60
C VAL A 518 -20.27 -34.43 45.61
N ASN A 519 -20.97 -34.35 44.48
CA ASN A 519 -20.74 -33.34 43.45
C ASN A 519 -21.26 -31.97 43.89
N ASP A 520 -22.39 -31.93 44.59
CA ASP A 520 -22.95 -30.69 45.13
C ASP A 520 -22.07 -30.11 46.24
N TRP A 521 -21.48 -30.96 47.09
CA TRP A 521 -20.48 -30.51 48.07
C TRP A 521 -19.23 -29.91 47.40
N ALA A 522 -18.74 -30.56 46.33
CA ALA A 522 -17.59 -30.07 45.57
C ALA A 522 -17.90 -28.73 44.88
N ARG A 523 -19.08 -28.60 44.24
CA ARG A 523 -19.56 -27.35 43.62
C ARG A 523 -19.72 -26.23 44.63
N ALA A 524 -20.34 -26.51 45.79
CA ALA A 524 -20.50 -25.52 46.86
C ALA A 524 -19.15 -25.04 47.41
N SER A 525 -18.22 -25.97 47.63
CA SER A 525 -16.86 -25.63 48.09
C SER A 525 -16.10 -24.80 47.06
N GLN A 526 -16.16 -25.19 45.78
CA GLN A 526 -15.56 -24.44 44.68
C GLN A 526 -16.17 -23.04 44.54
N ALA A 527 -17.50 -22.92 44.68
CA ALA A 527 -18.20 -21.63 44.61
C ALA A 527 -17.78 -20.70 45.75
N VAL A 528 -17.70 -21.20 46.99
CA VAL A 528 -17.23 -20.42 48.15
C VAL A 528 -15.80 -19.95 47.95
N GLN A 529 -14.90 -20.82 47.49
CA GLN A 529 -13.50 -20.45 47.22
C GLN A 529 -13.42 -19.33 46.19
N ASN A 530 -14.12 -19.47 45.06
CA ASN A 530 -14.13 -18.45 44.01
C ASN A 530 -14.76 -17.13 44.49
N PHE A 531 -15.85 -17.18 45.27
CA PHE A 531 -16.43 -15.97 45.84
C PHE A 531 -15.51 -15.28 46.85
N LYS A 532 -14.75 -16.03 47.66
CA LYS A 532 -13.73 -15.45 48.55
C LYS A 532 -12.61 -14.78 47.76
N THR A 533 -12.11 -15.41 46.70
CA THR A 533 -11.12 -14.79 45.81
C THR A 533 -11.66 -13.54 45.14
N ALA A 534 -12.91 -13.57 44.65
CA ALA A 534 -13.56 -12.39 44.08
C ALA A 534 -13.66 -11.25 45.09
N LEU A 535 -14.03 -11.55 46.34
CA LEU A 535 -14.14 -10.56 47.42
C LEU A 535 -12.78 -9.99 47.84
N SER A 536 -11.71 -10.79 47.83
CA SER A 536 -10.37 -10.29 48.15
C SER A 536 -9.80 -9.35 47.09
N LEU A 537 -10.28 -9.47 45.85
CA LEU A 537 -9.86 -8.65 44.72
C LEU A 537 -10.75 -7.40 44.55
N ASP A 538 -12.04 -7.51 44.87
CA ASP A 538 -13.00 -6.40 44.83
C ASP A 538 -14.01 -6.49 45.99
N ASP A 539 -13.88 -5.57 46.95
CA ASP A 539 -14.78 -5.45 48.10
C ASP A 539 -16.26 -5.21 47.70
N HIS A 540 -16.49 -4.72 46.48
CA HIS A 540 -17.80 -4.42 45.91
C HIS A 540 -18.33 -5.53 44.98
N ALA A 541 -17.68 -6.70 44.92
CA ALA A 541 -18.09 -7.81 44.07
C ALA A 541 -19.51 -8.34 44.37
N GLY A 542 -20.10 -8.04 45.54
CA GLY A 542 -21.50 -8.33 45.87
C GLY A 542 -21.77 -9.81 46.17
N VAL A 543 -20.76 -10.56 46.63
CA VAL A 543 -20.83 -12.03 46.85
C VAL A 543 -20.99 -12.43 48.33
N LYS A 544 -20.99 -11.46 49.27
CA LYS A 544 -21.01 -11.71 50.72
C LYS A 544 -22.19 -12.55 51.20
N GLN A 545 -23.39 -12.29 50.66
CA GLN A 545 -24.59 -13.07 51.01
C GLN A 545 -24.53 -14.50 50.46
N SER A 546 -24.02 -14.67 49.23
CA SER A 546 -23.84 -15.99 48.60
C SER A 546 -22.82 -16.84 49.36
N ILE A 547 -21.72 -16.25 49.84
CA ILE A 547 -20.74 -16.92 50.71
C ILE A 547 -21.41 -17.41 51.99
N ALA A 548 -22.11 -16.53 52.71
CA ALA A 548 -22.76 -16.88 53.98
C ALA A 548 -23.79 -18.01 53.81
N ARG A 549 -24.58 -17.98 52.72
CA ARG A 549 -25.54 -19.05 52.40
C ARG A 549 -24.84 -20.39 52.18
N LEU A 550 -23.82 -20.42 51.32
CA LEU A 550 -23.13 -21.67 50.98
C LEU A 550 -22.30 -22.23 52.14
N GLU A 551 -21.69 -21.39 52.97
CA GLU A 551 -20.98 -21.83 54.18
C GLU A 551 -21.93 -22.46 55.21
N THR A 552 -23.15 -21.92 55.34
CA THR A 552 -24.20 -22.52 56.19
C THR A 552 -24.56 -23.91 55.68
N LEU A 553 -24.82 -24.04 54.37
CA LEU A 553 -25.14 -25.34 53.74
C LEU A 553 -24.02 -26.38 53.89
N LEU A 554 -22.76 -25.96 53.74
CA LEU A 554 -21.58 -26.82 53.94
C LEU A 554 -21.46 -27.28 55.40
N SER A 555 -21.70 -26.38 56.36
CA SER A 555 -21.68 -26.69 57.79
C SER A 555 -22.79 -27.67 58.19
N ASP A 556 -24.01 -27.46 57.68
CA ASP A 556 -25.17 -28.32 57.95
C ASP A 556 -24.96 -29.73 57.37
N ALA A 557 -24.41 -29.82 56.15
CA ALA A 557 -24.07 -31.09 55.50
C ALA A 557 -22.96 -31.86 56.26
N ASP A 558 -21.93 -31.15 56.75
CA ASP A 558 -20.87 -31.74 57.57
C ASP A 558 -21.38 -32.22 58.94
N GLY A 559 -22.34 -31.50 59.53
CA GLY A 559 -23.06 -31.90 60.75
C GLY A 559 -23.84 -33.21 60.55
N CYS A 560 -24.60 -33.31 59.46
CA CYS A 560 -25.34 -34.52 59.08
C CYS A 560 -24.43 -35.72 58.79
N ARG A 561 -23.29 -35.53 58.09
CA ARG A 561 -22.29 -36.60 57.86
C ARG A 561 -21.62 -37.10 59.13
N LYS A 562 -21.34 -36.20 60.09
CA LYS A 562 -20.79 -36.58 61.41
C LYS A 562 -21.82 -37.30 62.28
N ALA A 563 -23.10 -36.95 62.16
CA ALA A 563 -24.20 -37.63 62.85
C ALA A 563 -24.50 -39.03 62.28
N ALA A 564 -24.35 -39.24 60.96
CA ALA A 564 -24.56 -40.54 60.31
C ALA A 564 -23.39 -41.54 60.47
N ARG A 565 -22.24 -41.09 60.99
CA ARG A 565 -21.04 -41.93 61.28
C ARG A 565 -20.92 -42.36 62.75
N LYS A 566 -21.79 -41.84 63.63
CA LYS A 566 -21.96 -42.31 65.01
C LYS A 566 -23.13 -43.28 65.05
#